data_AF-A0A4R3LC04-F1
#
_entry.id   AF-A0A4R3LC04-F1
#
_cell.length_a   1.000
_cell.length_b   1.000
_cell.length_c   1.000
_cell.angle_alpha   90.00
_cell.angle_beta   90.00
_cell.angle_gamma   90.00
#
_symmetry.space_group_name_H-M   'P 1'
#
loop_
_entity.id
_entity.type
_entity.pdbx_description
1 polymer ?
#
loop_
_entity_poly.entity_id
_entity_poly.type
_entity_poly.pdbx_seq_one_letter_code
_entity_poly.pdbx_strand_id
1 'polypeptide(L)'
;MINNWSKGFFVFLLVVGLLVGCSSEEEVEADVKGQDHTVAGNEPQVTMKEKVHLLQLTNDEEKLYQSFKQGYNNQVLKDATPITVMKLYLHAVQQKDYGTEYELYIDDPEHISWSKEQHLQDASSKDEPLLDPYNKEMEVEFVQMDETSGNVSYPREDESGKGSFGLIKNQQGIWKVRFMPEQ
;
A
#
# COMPACT_ATOMS: atom_id res chain seq x y z
N MET A 1 11.59 11.61 -50.09
CA MET A 1 11.45 12.60 -51.19
C MET A 1 9.97 12.83 -51.44
N ILE A 2 9.61 14.09 -51.77
CA ILE A 2 8.27 14.67 -52.02
C ILE A 2 7.62 15.23 -50.73
N ASN A 3 7.82 16.50 -50.34
CA ASN A 3 7.22 17.79 -50.80
C ASN A 3 5.68 17.82 -50.59
N ASN A 4 5.00 18.89 -50.15
CA ASN A 4 5.32 20.32 -50.05
C ASN A 4 4.18 21.07 -49.29
N TRP A 5 4.43 22.35 -48.96
CA TRP A 5 3.48 23.50 -48.92
C TRP A 5 2.54 23.69 -47.71
N SER A 6 2.21 24.91 -47.27
CA SER A 6 2.63 26.28 -47.65
C SER A 6 2.27 27.24 -46.51
N LYS A 7 3.12 28.28 -46.41
CA LYS A 7 3.00 29.51 -45.62
C LYS A 7 1.69 30.26 -45.86
N GLY A 8 1.24 30.98 -44.83
CA GLY A 8 0.27 32.07 -44.91
C GLY A 8 0.70 33.19 -43.96
N PHE A 9 1.13 34.29 -44.54
CA PHE A 9 1.64 35.52 -43.93
C PHE A 9 0.52 36.56 -44.04
N PHE A 10 0.13 37.28 -42.98
CA PHE A 10 -0.62 38.52 -43.16
C PHE A 10 -0.24 39.58 -42.11
N VAL A 11 -0.19 40.79 -42.64
CA VAL A 11 0.55 41.98 -42.21
C VAL A 11 -0.36 42.93 -41.41
N PHE A 12 0.28 43.66 -40.48
CA PHE A 12 -0.04 44.97 -39.89
C PHE A 12 -1.50 45.45 -39.86
N LEU A 13 -1.95 45.87 -38.66
CA LEU A 13 -2.56 47.19 -38.55
C LEU A 13 -2.24 47.85 -37.21
N LEU A 14 -1.57 48.99 -37.35
CA LEU A 14 -1.11 49.93 -36.34
C LEU A 14 -2.27 50.91 -36.10
N VAL A 15 -2.79 50.97 -34.88
CA VAL A 15 -3.65 52.09 -34.44
C VAL A 15 -3.03 52.67 -33.18
N VAL A 16 -2.47 53.87 -33.35
CA VAL A 16 -2.09 54.78 -32.27
C VAL A 16 -3.37 55.40 -31.71
N GLY A 17 -3.50 55.40 -30.39
CA GLY A 17 -4.52 56.15 -29.67
C GLY A 17 -4.10 56.38 -28.22
N LEU A 18 -3.39 57.49 -27.99
CA LEU A 18 -3.17 58.06 -26.66
C LEU A 18 -4.50 58.66 -26.15
N LEU A 19 -4.99 58.20 -25.00
CA LEU A 19 -5.77 59.04 -24.10
C LEU A 19 -5.38 58.76 -22.65
N VAL A 20 -5.04 59.86 -21.98
CA VAL A 20 -4.72 60.01 -20.56
C VAL A 20 -5.98 59.76 -19.73
N GLY A 21 -5.86 58.97 -18.66
CA GLY A 21 -6.92 58.78 -17.67
C GLY A 21 -6.36 58.29 -16.34
N CYS A 22 -6.47 59.15 -15.33
CA CYS A 22 -6.04 58.95 -13.95
C CYS A 22 -6.79 57.83 -13.20
N SER A 23 -6.05 57.18 -12.31
CA SER A 23 -6.45 56.79 -10.95
C SER A 23 -7.69 55.91 -10.76
N SER A 24 -7.44 54.62 -10.53
CA SER A 24 -7.90 53.88 -9.33
C SER A 24 -7.48 52.41 -9.45
N GLU A 25 -6.82 51.90 -8.41
CA GLU A 25 -6.57 50.47 -8.22
C GLU A 25 -7.89 49.69 -8.21
N GLU A 26 -7.96 48.65 -9.04
CA GLU A 26 -8.91 47.56 -8.89
C GLU A 26 -8.15 46.27 -9.26
N GLU A 27 -8.03 45.39 -8.28
CA GLU A 27 -7.30 44.13 -8.36
C GLU A 27 -7.99 43.19 -9.38
N VAL A 28 -7.25 42.76 -10.40
CA VAL A 28 -7.73 41.74 -11.34
C VAL A 28 -7.29 40.39 -10.82
N GLU A 29 -8.23 39.66 -10.22
CA GLU A 29 -8.12 38.23 -9.98
C GLU A 29 -7.90 37.51 -11.32
N ALA A 30 -6.72 36.92 -11.48
CA ALA A 30 -6.44 36.04 -12.61
C ALA A 30 -6.95 34.63 -12.28
N ASP A 31 -8.07 34.26 -12.92
CA ASP A 31 -8.63 32.93 -13.09
C ASP A 31 -7.55 31.93 -13.55
N VAL A 32 -6.92 31.25 -12.60
CA VAL A 32 -6.13 30.04 -12.88
C VAL A 32 -7.14 28.93 -13.12
N LYS A 33 -7.47 28.69 -14.38
CA LYS A 33 -8.02 27.41 -14.84
C LYS A 33 -7.04 26.29 -14.45
N GLY A 34 -7.23 25.75 -13.25
CA GLY A 34 -6.70 24.45 -12.89
C GLY A 34 -7.25 23.44 -13.88
N GLN A 35 -6.35 22.85 -14.67
CA GLN A 35 -6.63 21.57 -15.29
C GLN A 35 -6.80 20.56 -14.16
N ASP A 36 -8.06 20.35 -13.79
CA ASP A 36 -8.50 19.20 -13.04
C ASP A 36 -8.25 17.96 -13.89
N HIS A 37 -7.07 17.35 -13.70
CA HIS A 37 -6.89 15.95 -14.02
C HIS A 37 -7.41 15.15 -12.82
N THR A 38 -8.73 15.04 -12.72
CA THR A 38 -9.37 13.98 -11.94
C THR A 38 -9.00 12.65 -12.59
N VAL A 39 -7.99 11.98 -12.05
CA VAL A 39 -7.74 10.56 -12.37
C VAL A 39 -8.87 9.77 -11.72
N ALA A 40 -9.92 9.55 -12.49
CA ALA A 40 -10.93 8.55 -12.18
C ALA A 40 -10.27 7.16 -12.16
N GLY A 41 -10.42 6.38 -11.08
CA GLY A 41 -10.11 4.95 -11.17
C GLY A 41 -9.93 4.11 -9.91
N ASN A 42 -9.61 4.66 -8.74
CA ASN A 42 -9.08 3.82 -7.64
C ASN A 42 -9.86 3.98 -6.33
N GLU A 43 -11.19 3.78 -6.35
CA GLU A 43 -11.94 3.65 -5.10
C GLU A 43 -11.59 2.31 -4.42
N PRO A 44 -11.36 2.27 -3.10
CA PRO A 44 -11.14 1.03 -2.37
C PRO A 44 -12.29 0.03 -2.57
N GLN A 45 -11.95 -1.21 -2.90
CA GLN A 45 -12.94 -2.27 -3.14
C GLN A 45 -12.70 -3.46 -2.22
N VAL A 46 -13.78 -4.02 -1.65
CA VAL A 46 -13.72 -5.33 -0.98
C VAL A 46 -13.60 -6.40 -2.06
N THR A 47 -12.46 -7.08 -2.13
CA THR A 47 -12.19 -8.09 -3.18
C THR A 47 -12.20 -9.52 -2.64
N MET A 48 -12.13 -9.70 -1.33
CA MET A 48 -12.21 -11.00 -0.67
C MET A 48 -12.85 -10.88 0.70
N LYS A 49 -13.63 -11.89 1.08
CA LYS A 49 -14.29 -11.98 2.37
C LYS A 49 -14.31 -13.44 2.81
N GLU A 50 -13.83 -13.71 4.01
CA GLU A 50 -13.69 -15.08 4.51
C GLU A 50 -13.90 -15.13 6.03
N LYS A 51 -14.46 -16.23 6.53
CA LYS A 51 -14.53 -16.51 7.96
C LYS A 51 -13.37 -17.45 8.34
N VAL A 52 -12.43 -16.96 9.14
CA VAL A 52 -11.16 -17.63 9.45
C VAL A 52 -10.77 -17.51 10.91
N HIS A 53 -9.88 -18.39 11.37
CA HIS A 53 -9.15 -18.21 12.61
C HIS A 53 -7.72 -17.74 12.30
N LEU A 54 -7.40 -16.48 12.58
CA LEU A 54 -6.17 -15.85 12.09
C LEU A 54 -4.88 -16.44 12.70
N LEU A 55 -4.95 -16.98 13.92
CA LEU A 55 -3.81 -17.66 14.57
C LEU A 55 -3.72 -19.16 14.27
N GLN A 56 -4.55 -19.71 13.39
CA GLN A 56 -4.54 -21.13 13.04
C GLN A 56 -4.28 -21.31 11.55
N LEU A 57 -3.15 -21.93 11.22
CA LEU A 57 -2.85 -22.34 9.87
C LEU A 57 -3.60 -23.63 9.55
N THR A 58 -4.16 -23.70 8.35
CA THR A 58 -4.58 -24.95 7.73
C THR A 58 -3.34 -25.77 7.34
N ASN A 59 -3.54 -27.05 7.02
CA ASN A 59 -2.43 -27.92 6.61
C ASN A 59 -1.64 -27.40 5.39
N ASP A 60 -2.31 -26.71 4.46
CA ASP A 60 -1.64 -26.19 3.27
C ASP A 60 -0.92 -24.88 3.55
N GLU A 61 -1.47 -24.03 4.43
CA GLU A 61 -0.77 -22.84 4.92
C GLU A 61 0.44 -23.20 5.78
N GLU A 62 0.36 -24.27 6.58
CA GLU A 62 1.51 -24.77 7.35
C GLU A 62 2.63 -25.27 6.40
N LYS A 63 2.30 -26.05 5.37
CA LYS A 63 3.29 -26.46 4.36
C LYS A 63 3.89 -25.26 3.65
N LEU A 64 3.08 -24.26 3.34
CA LEU A 64 3.51 -23.01 2.73
C LEU A 64 4.47 -22.26 3.64
N TYR A 65 4.15 -22.14 4.93
CA TYR A 65 5.00 -21.54 5.97
C TYR A 65 6.36 -22.23 6.03
N GLN A 66 6.38 -23.57 6.17
CA GLN A 66 7.61 -24.33 6.26
C GLN A 66 8.46 -24.22 4.98
N SER A 67 7.82 -24.25 3.81
CA SER A 67 8.50 -24.10 2.51
C SER A 67 9.13 -22.71 2.37
N PHE A 68 8.42 -21.66 2.80
CA PHE A 68 8.95 -20.30 2.83
C PHE A 68 10.12 -20.20 3.82
N LYS A 69 9.95 -20.64 5.06
CA LYS A 69 10.96 -20.59 6.13
C LYS A 69 12.29 -21.27 5.76
N GLN A 70 12.25 -22.36 4.99
CA GLN A 70 13.46 -23.12 4.63
C GLN A 70 14.45 -22.35 3.75
N GLY A 71 13.98 -21.40 2.94
CA GLY A 71 14.85 -20.70 2.00
C GLY A 71 14.52 -19.23 1.75
N TYR A 72 13.51 -18.69 2.44
CA TYR A 72 12.98 -17.33 2.29
C TYR A 72 12.73 -16.95 0.82
N ASN A 73 12.35 -17.93 0.00
CA ASN A 73 12.08 -17.71 -1.42
C ASN A 73 10.66 -17.18 -1.59
N ASN A 74 10.54 -15.88 -1.89
CA ASN A 74 9.25 -15.23 -2.13
C ASN A 74 8.38 -15.94 -3.18
N GLN A 75 8.98 -16.62 -4.17
CA GLN A 75 8.22 -17.32 -5.23
C GLN A 75 7.31 -18.43 -4.70
N VAL A 76 7.60 -18.98 -3.51
CA VAL A 76 6.70 -19.93 -2.83
C VAL A 76 5.37 -19.27 -2.47
N LEU A 77 5.35 -17.96 -2.22
CA LEU A 77 4.17 -17.17 -1.83
C LEU A 77 3.40 -16.57 -3.01
N LYS A 78 3.79 -16.84 -4.26
CA LYS A 78 3.24 -16.16 -5.46
C LYS A 78 1.70 -16.24 -5.58
N ASP A 79 1.12 -17.35 -5.13
CA ASP A 79 -0.33 -17.63 -5.19
C ASP A 79 -1.00 -17.42 -3.82
N ALA A 80 -0.26 -16.98 -2.81
CA ALA A 80 -0.79 -16.74 -1.47
C ALA A 80 -1.71 -15.52 -1.48
N THR A 81 -2.89 -15.65 -0.88
CA THR A 81 -3.81 -14.53 -0.72
C THR A 81 -3.29 -13.56 0.35
N PRO A 82 -3.76 -12.30 0.36
CA PRO A 82 -3.43 -11.35 1.42
C PRO A 82 -3.76 -11.87 2.84
N ILE A 83 -4.89 -12.58 3.00
CA ILE A 83 -5.28 -13.19 4.28
C ILE A 83 -4.26 -14.28 4.65
N THR A 84 -3.88 -15.15 3.71
CA THR A 84 -2.87 -16.17 3.95
C THR A 84 -1.54 -15.55 4.39
N VAL A 85 -1.04 -14.52 3.70
CA VAL A 85 0.21 -13.84 4.08
C VAL A 85 0.13 -13.24 5.50
N MET A 86 -0.99 -12.61 5.86
CA MET A 86 -1.22 -12.13 7.23
C MET A 86 -1.18 -13.28 8.25
N LYS A 87 -1.81 -14.43 7.95
CA LYS A 87 -1.80 -15.60 8.84
C LYS A 87 -0.39 -16.18 9.02
N LEU A 88 0.40 -16.28 7.94
CA LEU A 88 1.80 -16.71 8.03
C LEU A 88 2.62 -15.78 8.93
N TYR A 89 2.40 -14.46 8.82
CA TYR A 89 3.05 -13.47 9.66
C TYR A 89 2.66 -13.63 11.14
N LEU A 90 1.36 -13.71 11.44
CA LEU A 90 0.87 -13.92 12.81
C LEU A 90 1.37 -15.24 13.40
N HIS A 91 1.51 -16.28 12.58
CA HIS A 91 2.12 -17.54 12.99
C HIS A 91 3.60 -17.36 13.35
N ALA A 92 4.39 -16.65 12.54
CA ALA A 92 5.78 -16.33 12.88
C ALA A 92 5.89 -15.59 14.22
N VAL A 93 5.02 -14.59 14.44
CA VAL A 93 4.92 -13.86 15.71
C VAL A 93 4.57 -14.80 16.87
N GLN A 94 3.57 -15.67 16.71
CA GLN A 94 3.15 -16.64 17.73
C GLN A 94 4.26 -17.64 18.08
N GLN A 95 5.05 -18.06 17.10
CA GLN A 95 6.17 -18.99 17.30
C GLN A 95 7.47 -18.29 17.72
N LYS A 96 7.47 -16.96 17.85
CA LYS A 96 8.67 -16.14 18.06
C LYS A 96 9.76 -16.40 17.02
N ASP A 97 9.33 -16.70 15.80
CA ASP A 97 10.19 -16.94 14.65
C ASP A 97 10.50 -15.61 13.97
N TYR A 98 11.24 -14.75 14.68
CA TYR A 98 11.55 -13.39 14.24
C TYR A 98 12.35 -13.36 12.92
N GLY A 99 13.05 -14.45 12.61
CA GLY A 99 13.73 -14.61 11.33
C GLY A 99 12.76 -14.72 10.16
N THR A 100 11.68 -15.48 10.33
CA THR A 100 10.62 -15.63 9.32
C THR A 100 9.68 -14.42 9.32
N GLU A 101 9.40 -13.85 10.50
CA GLU A 101 8.64 -12.59 10.63
C GLU A 101 9.28 -11.48 9.78
N TYR A 102 10.59 -11.24 9.95
CA TYR A 102 11.31 -10.23 9.18
C TYR A 102 11.17 -10.43 7.68
N GLU A 103 11.34 -11.67 7.23
CA GLU A 103 11.32 -12.03 5.81
C GLU A 103 9.92 -11.92 5.20
N LEU A 104 8.85 -11.87 6.00
CA LEU A 104 7.48 -11.64 5.52
C LEU A 104 7.16 -10.17 5.28
N TYR A 105 7.94 -9.24 5.83
CA TYR A 105 7.82 -7.83 5.47
C TYR A 105 8.25 -7.57 4.02
N ILE A 106 7.84 -6.41 3.51
CA ILE A 106 8.20 -5.92 2.18
C ILE A 106 9.72 -5.79 2.02
N ASP A 107 10.29 -6.47 1.02
CA ASP A 107 11.72 -6.53 0.74
C ASP A 107 12.24 -5.32 -0.06
N ASP A 108 11.65 -4.15 0.17
CA ASP A 108 12.02 -2.89 -0.49
C ASP A 108 12.72 -1.96 0.51
N PRO A 109 13.98 -1.54 0.23
CA PRO A 109 14.71 -0.58 1.05
C PRO A 109 13.98 0.76 1.25
N GLU A 110 13.07 1.15 0.37
CA GLU A 110 12.25 2.36 0.55
C GLU A 110 11.20 2.19 1.66
N HIS A 111 10.85 0.94 2.00
CA HIS A 111 9.81 0.58 2.95
C HIS A 111 10.35 -0.03 4.25
N ILE A 112 11.60 -0.50 4.29
CA ILE A 112 12.28 -1.03 5.47
C ILE A 112 13.66 -0.38 5.63
N SER A 113 13.88 0.25 6.78
CA SER A 113 15.11 0.99 7.08
C SER A 113 16.06 0.29 8.06
N TRP A 114 15.72 -0.90 8.58
CA TRP A 114 16.56 -1.65 9.53
C TRP A 114 16.90 -3.04 9.00
N SER A 115 18.06 -3.55 9.42
CA SER A 115 18.56 -4.86 8.99
C SER A 115 17.89 -6.00 9.74
N LYS A 116 18.00 -7.21 9.18
CA LYS A 116 17.55 -8.43 9.87
C LYS A 116 18.24 -8.61 11.22
N GLU A 117 19.53 -8.32 11.30
CA GLU A 117 20.29 -8.40 12.55
C GLU A 117 19.74 -7.44 13.61
N GLN A 118 19.42 -6.20 13.22
CA GLN A 118 18.77 -5.24 14.11
C GLN A 118 17.41 -5.74 14.58
N HIS A 119 16.60 -6.30 13.66
CA HIS A 119 15.29 -6.88 14.00
C HIS A 119 15.40 -7.98 15.06
N LEU A 120 16.34 -8.91 14.87
CA LEU A 120 16.56 -10.03 15.78
C LEU A 120 17.09 -9.56 17.14
N GLN A 121 17.92 -8.51 17.16
CA GLN A 121 18.41 -7.90 18.39
C GLN A 121 17.25 -7.28 19.18
N ASP A 122 16.41 -6.48 18.52
CA ASP A 122 15.28 -5.81 19.18
C ASP A 122 14.25 -6.82 19.70
N ALA A 123 13.95 -7.86 18.91
CA ALA A 123 13.00 -8.90 19.27
C ALA A 123 13.39 -9.69 20.54
N SER A 124 14.69 -9.76 20.86
CA SER A 124 15.18 -10.37 22.11
C SER A 124 14.82 -9.58 23.37
N SER A 125 14.41 -8.32 23.21
CA SER A 125 14.09 -7.39 24.29
C SER A 125 12.59 -7.05 24.39
N LYS A 126 11.77 -7.54 23.45
CA LYS A 126 10.33 -7.26 23.42
C LYS A 126 9.54 -8.17 24.37
N ASP A 127 8.49 -7.61 24.96
CA ASP A 127 7.47 -8.36 25.68
C ASP A 127 6.71 -9.31 24.74
N GLU A 128 5.97 -10.26 25.32
CA GLU A 128 5.12 -11.18 24.54
C GLU A 128 4.15 -10.41 23.64
N PRO A 129 4.03 -10.79 22.34
CA PRO A 129 3.10 -10.14 21.44
C PRO A 129 1.66 -10.35 21.90
N LEU A 130 0.87 -9.27 21.96
CA LEU A 130 -0.55 -9.32 22.28
C LEU A 130 -1.36 -9.86 21.09
N LEU A 131 -1.59 -11.18 21.08
CA LEU A 131 -2.30 -11.88 20.01
C LEU A 131 -3.77 -12.20 20.33
N ASP A 132 -4.23 -11.94 21.56
CA ASP A 132 -5.60 -12.22 22.02
C ASP A 132 -6.70 -11.73 21.06
N PRO A 133 -6.60 -10.53 20.43
CA PRO A 133 -7.62 -10.06 19.49
C PRO A 133 -7.84 -11.01 18.29
N TYR A 134 -6.82 -11.79 17.93
CA TYR A 134 -6.84 -12.72 16.79
C TYR A 134 -7.21 -14.17 17.20
N ASN A 135 -7.32 -14.45 18.50
CA ASN A 135 -7.52 -15.82 19.02
C ASN A 135 -8.99 -16.24 19.01
N LYS A 136 -9.65 -16.09 17.85
CA LYS A 136 -11.02 -16.50 17.61
C LYS A 136 -11.29 -16.62 16.12
N GLU A 137 -12.36 -17.34 15.79
CA GLU A 137 -12.90 -17.31 14.44
C GLU A 137 -13.59 -15.96 14.19
N MET A 138 -13.29 -15.33 13.06
CA MET A 138 -13.84 -14.03 12.68
C MET A 138 -13.98 -13.89 11.17
N GLU A 139 -14.93 -13.04 10.78
CA GLU A 139 -15.06 -12.62 9.39
C GLU A 139 -14.06 -11.51 9.10
N VAL A 140 -13.24 -11.69 8.08
CA VAL A 140 -12.24 -10.72 7.62
C VAL A 140 -12.48 -10.36 6.17
N GLU A 141 -12.10 -9.15 5.81
CA GLU A 141 -12.28 -8.59 4.47
C GLU A 141 -10.94 -8.07 3.95
N PHE A 142 -10.55 -8.46 2.74
CA PHE A 142 -9.47 -7.76 2.06
C PHE A 142 -10.05 -6.59 1.26
N VAL A 143 -9.64 -5.39 1.64
CA VAL A 143 -9.97 -4.14 0.98
C VAL A 143 -8.76 -3.72 0.15
N GLN A 144 -8.85 -3.90 -1.16
CA GLN A 144 -7.81 -3.48 -2.08
C GLN A 144 -7.93 -1.98 -2.32
N MET A 145 -6.83 -1.25 -2.08
CA MET A 145 -6.78 0.21 -2.21
C MET A 145 -6.33 0.62 -3.62
N ASP A 146 -5.41 -0.13 -4.20
CA ASP A 146 -4.90 0.04 -5.55
C ASP A 146 -4.34 -1.30 -6.08
N GLU A 147 -3.66 -1.31 -7.23
CA GLU A 147 -3.12 -2.54 -7.84
C GLU A 147 -2.05 -3.26 -6.99
N THR A 148 -1.36 -2.52 -6.13
CA THR A 148 -0.19 -2.99 -5.35
C THR A 148 -0.41 -2.98 -3.85
N SER A 149 -1.50 -2.38 -3.35
CA SER A 149 -1.72 -2.21 -1.92
C SER A 149 -3.15 -2.52 -1.47
N GLY A 150 -3.27 -2.93 -0.21
CA GLY A 150 -4.55 -3.22 0.40
C GLY A 150 -4.43 -3.52 1.88
N ASN A 151 -5.57 -3.74 2.52
CA ASN A 151 -5.63 -4.04 3.94
C ASN A 151 -6.55 -5.22 4.22
N VAL A 152 -6.16 -6.10 5.13
CA VAL A 152 -7.09 -7.04 5.76
C VAL A 152 -7.77 -6.32 6.92
N SER A 153 -9.08 -6.14 6.83
CA SER A 153 -9.92 -5.56 7.85
C SER A 153 -10.58 -6.64 8.70
N TYR A 154 -10.56 -6.47 10.02
CA TYR A 154 -11.07 -7.45 10.98
C TYR A 154 -11.82 -6.76 12.14
N PRO A 155 -12.81 -7.40 12.77
CA PRO A 155 -13.55 -6.78 13.86
C PRO A 155 -12.69 -6.60 15.11
N ARG A 156 -12.80 -5.44 15.78
CA ARG A 156 -12.28 -5.23 17.14
C ARG A 156 -13.38 -5.45 18.17
N GLU A 157 -12.98 -5.78 19.39
CA GLU A 157 -13.91 -5.98 20.50
C GLU A 157 -14.35 -4.66 21.16
N ASP A 158 -13.55 -3.61 21.06
CA ASP A 158 -13.66 -2.38 21.85
C ASP A 158 -14.59 -1.29 21.25
N GLU A 159 -15.57 -1.68 20.43
CA GLU A 159 -16.53 -0.79 19.73
C GLU A 159 -15.90 0.32 18.85
N SER A 160 -14.57 0.42 18.78
CA SER A 160 -13.81 1.48 18.09
C SER A 160 -13.76 1.35 16.57
N GLY A 161 -14.41 0.32 16.01
CA GLY A 161 -14.45 0.03 14.58
C GLY A 161 -13.73 -1.26 14.21
N LYS A 162 -13.22 -1.32 12.97
CA LYS A 162 -12.45 -2.47 12.48
C LYS A 162 -10.95 -2.22 12.64
N GLY A 163 -10.20 -3.27 12.98
CA GLY A 163 -8.76 -3.31 12.80
C GLY A 163 -8.41 -3.40 11.32
N SER A 164 -7.16 -3.06 11.02
CA SER A 164 -6.63 -3.04 9.66
C SER A 164 -5.19 -3.53 9.69
N PHE A 165 -4.86 -4.46 8.81
CA PHE A 165 -3.52 -5.01 8.63
C PHE A 165 -3.06 -4.75 7.19
N GLY A 166 -2.00 -3.97 7.03
CA GLY A 166 -1.55 -3.50 5.71
C GLY A 166 -0.71 -4.51 4.96
N LEU A 167 -0.99 -4.66 3.66
CA LEU A 167 -0.15 -5.42 2.73
C LEU A 167 0.22 -4.57 1.51
N ILE A 168 1.36 -4.91 0.93
CA ILE A 168 1.88 -4.30 -0.29
C ILE A 168 2.55 -5.39 -1.14
N LYS A 169 2.40 -5.33 -2.46
CA LYS A 169 3.11 -6.20 -3.39
C LYS A 169 4.55 -5.72 -3.54
N ASN A 170 5.49 -6.66 -3.53
CA ASN A 170 6.87 -6.37 -3.93
C ASN A 170 7.01 -6.23 -5.46
N GLN A 171 8.23 -6.01 -5.93
CA GLN A 171 8.53 -5.87 -7.37
C GLN A 171 8.16 -7.11 -8.20
N GLN A 172 7.99 -8.27 -7.58
CA GLN A 172 7.58 -9.52 -8.22
C GLN A 172 6.05 -9.70 -8.23
N GLY A 173 5.29 -8.73 -7.71
CA GLY A 173 3.83 -8.79 -7.60
C GLY A 173 3.33 -9.64 -6.44
N ILE A 174 4.20 -10.03 -5.50
CA ILE A 174 3.91 -10.95 -4.39
C ILE A 174 3.55 -10.13 -3.16
N TRP A 175 2.43 -10.47 -2.51
CA TRP A 175 1.98 -9.79 -1.30
C TRP A 175 2.97 -9.99 -0.15
N LYS A 176 3.32 -8.88 0.50
CA LYS A 176 4.17 -8.81 1.68
C LYS A 176 3.48 -7.97 2.75
N VAL A 177 3.89 -8.15 4.00
CA VAL A 177 3.42 -7.33 5.10
C VAL A 177 3.98 -5.91 4.91
N ARG A 178 3.11 -4.91 4.90
CA ARG A 178 3.54 -3.52 4.94
C ARG A 178 4.11 -3.28 6.34
N PHE A 179 5.38 -2.95 6.42
CA PHE A 179 5.91 -2.44 7.66
C PHE A 179 5.30 -1.06 7.97
N MET A 180 4.78 -0.91 9.17
CA MET A 180 4.52 0.38 9.76
C MET A 180 5.35 0.45 11.05
N PRO A 181 6.34 1.34 11.16
CA PRO A 181 6.98 1.55 12.45
C PRO A 181 5.91 1.94 13.46
N GLU A 182 6.03 1.41 14.69
CA GLU A 182 5.15 1.76 15.80
C GLU A 182 4.98 3.30 15.84
N GLN A 183 3.73 3.76 15.78
CA GLN A 183 3.39 5.19 15.87
C GLN A 183 3.37 5.65 17.33
#